data_AF-A0A162FMB2-F1
#
_entry.id   AF-A0A162FMB2-F1
#
_cell.length_a   1.000
_cell.length_b   1.000
_cell.length_c   1.000
_cell.angle_alpha   90.00
_cell.angle_beta   90.00
_cell.angle_gamma   90.00
#
_symmetry.space_group_name_H-M   'P 1'
#
loop_
_entity.id
_entity.type
_entity.pdbx_description
1 polymer ?
#
loop_
_entity_poly.entity_id
_entity_poly.type
_entity_poly.pdbx_seq_one_letter_code
_entity_poly.pdbx_strand_id
1 'polypeptide(L)'
;MGIDFNFDEDEFRNAIGDKVEAAFIEYVETEVGNGELECDCGSTTFDVETWQNGNAGYEGAAICRECDERIALDLDTSDIDDIR
;
A
#
# COMPACT_ATOMS: atom_id res chain seq x y z
N MET A 1 17.61 -7.32 -32.10
CA MET A 1 17.16 -8.27 -31.07
C MET A 1 16.18 -7.51 -30.20
N GLY A 2 14.88 -7.65 -30.47
CA GLY A 2 13.85 -7.14 -29.57
C GLY A 2 13.85 -8.04 -28.35
N ILE A 3 13.94 -7.48 -27.16
CA ILE A 3 13.83 -8.26 -25.93
C ILE A 3 12.34 -8.59 -25.80
N ASP A 4 11.97 -9.82 -26.18
CA ASP A 4 10.65 -10.37 -25.95
C ASP A 4 10.61 -10.75 -24.46
N PHE A 5 10.27 -9.76 -23.64
CA PHE A 5 10.01 -9.96 -22.22
C PHE A 5 8.71 -10.77 -22.11
N ASN A 6 8.84 -12.09 -22.18
CA ASN A 6 7.86 -13.02 -21.61
C ASN A 6 7.97 -12.90 -20.09
N PHE A 7 7.52 -11.76 -19.54
CA PHE A 7 7.31 -11.60 -18.12
C PHE A 7 5.97 -12.28 -17.85
N ASP A 8 6.01 -13.44 -17.18
CA ASP A 8 4.83 -14.06 -16.59
C ASP A 8 4.10 -12.98 -15.77
N GLU A 9 2.92 -12.57 -16.26
CA GLU A 9 2.13 -11.46 -15.73
C GLU A 9 1.80 -11.64 -14.24
N ASP A 10 1.71 -12.90 -13.79
CA ASP A 10 1.48 -13.30 -12.41
C ASP A 10 2.69 -13.05 -11.48
N GLU A 11 3.92 -13.18 -11.97
CA GLU A 11 5.13 -12.92 -11.17
C GLU A 11 5.36 -11.40 -11.02
N PHE A 12 5.07 -10.64 -12.08
CA PHE A 12 5.13 -9.19 -12.06
C PHE A 12 4.06 -8.59 -11.13
N ARG A 13 2.82 -9.12 -11.16
CA ARG A 13 1.73 -8.68 -10.27
C ARG A 13 2.02 -8.92 -8.79
N ASN A 14 2.58 -10.08 -8.45
CA ASN A 14 3.00 -10.35 -7.07
C ASN A 14 4.13 -9.41 -6.65
N ALA A 15 5.16 -9.26 -7.48
CA ALA A 15 6.29 -8.39 -7.17
C ALA A 15 5.90 -6.90 -7.03
N ILE A 16 4.86 -6.44 -7.74
CA ILE A 16 4.30 -5.10 -7.55
C ILE A 16 3.50 -5.05 -6.24
N GLY A 17 2.67 -6.06 -5.95
CA GLY A 17 1.90 -6.14 -4.69
C GLY A 17 2.79 -6.02 -3.45
N ASP A 18 3.87 -6.81 -3.37
CA ASP A 18 4.82 -6.77 -2.25
C ASP A 18 5.49 -5.39 -2.10
N LYS A 19 5.84 -4.75 -3.22
CA LYS A 19 6.47 -3.42 -3.21
C LYS A 19 5.51 -2.32 -2.78
N VAL A 20 4.25 -2.42 -3.23
CA VAL A 20 3.20 -1.49 -2.86
C VAL A 20 2.88 -1.62 -1.38
N GLU A 21 2.73 -2.86 -0.87
CA GLU A 21 2.51 -3.10 0.55
C GLU A 21 3.64 -2.50 1.41
N ALA A 22 4.90 -2.71 1.04
CA ALA A 22 6.02 -2.10 1.74
C ALA A 22 5.97 -0.56 1.72
N ALA A 23 5.57 0.05 0.61
CA ALA A 23 5.41 1.50 0.51
C ALA A 23 4.27 2.03 1.39
N PHE A 24 3.13 1.34 1.45
CA PHE A 24 2.03 1.69 2.36
C PHE A 24 2.44 1.54 3.83
N ILE A 25 3.20 0.50 4.18
CA ILE A 25 3.74 0.32 5.54
C ILE A 25 4.64 1.50 5.90
N GLU A 26 5.61 1.83 5.05
CA GLU A 26 6.53 2.95 5.31
C GLU A 26 5.78 4.28 5.42
N TYR A 27 4.78 4.51 4.57
CA TYR A 27 3.91 5.68 4.63
C TYR A 27 3.16 5.76 5.97
N VAL A 28 2.51 4.67 6.38
CA VAL A 28 1.78 4.59 7.66
C VAL A 28 2.71 4.81 8.84
N GLU A 29 3.87 4.13 8.88
CA GLU A 29 4.84 4.30 9.95
C GLU A 29 5.34 5.75 10.03
N THR A 30 5.53 6.40 8.87
CA THR A 30 5.92 7.82 8.80
C THR A 30 4.82 8.74 9.33
N GLU A 31 3.58 8.59 8.87
CA GLU A 31 2.45 9.42 9.31
C GLU A 31 2.17 9.24 10.81
N VAL A 32 2.23 8.00 11.31
CA VAL A 32 2.12 7.70 12.74
C VAL A 32 3.27 8.35 13.52
N GLY A 33 4.50 8.22 13.02
CA GLY A 33 5.68 8.84 13.63
C GLY A 33 5.63 10.37 13.66
N ASN A 34 5.00 10.98 12.65
CA ASN A 34 4.75 12.42 12.57
C ASN A 34 3.55 12.87 13.42
N GLY A 35 2.71 11.94 13.90
CA GLY A 35 1.46 12.23 14.59
C GLY A 35 0.35 12.70 13.66
N GLU A 36 0.47 12.43 12.35
CA GLU A 36 -0.54 12.70 11.33
C GLU A 36 -1.58 11.57 11.26
N LEU A 37 -1.18 10.34 11.62
CA LEU A 37 -2.06 9.18 11.75
C LEU A 37 -2.16 8.74 13.22
N GLU A 38 -3.30 9.01 13.85
CA GLU A 38 -3.63 8.54 15.19
C GLU A 38 -4.97 7.79 15.14
N CYS A 39 -5.02 6.65 15.80
CA CYS A 39 -6.24 5.86 15.95
C CYS A 39 -7.13 6.51 17.00
N ASP A 40 -8.46 6.45 16.88
CA ASP A 40 -9.36 7.11 17.84
C ASP A 40 -9.19 6.55 19.28
N CYS A 41 -8.71 5.30 19.40
CA CYS A 41 -8.37 4.69 20.69
C CYS A 41 -7.03 5.16 21.30
N GLY A 42 -6.26 6.01 20.60
CA GLY A 42 -4.94 6.50 21.02
C GLY A 42 -3.78 5.54 20.75
N SER A 43 -4.01 4.49 19.96
CA SER A 43 -2.94 3.58 19.54
C SER A 43 -2.15 4.12 18.36
N THR A 44 -0.85 3.84 18.37
CA THR A 44 0.10 4.11 17.28
C THR A 44 0.52 2.82 16.57
N THR A 45 -0.18 1.71 16.81
CA THR A 45 0.16 0.42 16.21
C THR A 45 -0.91 0.03 15.19
N PHE A 46 -0.50 -0.07 13.94
CA PHE A 46 -1.36 -0.40 12.82
C PHE A 46 -0.80 -1.58 12.03
N ASP A 47 -1.69 -2.44 11.54
CA ASP A 47 -1.44 -3.33 10.42
C ASP A 47 -1.76 -2.62 9.12
N VAL A 48 -1.14 -3.04 8.03
CA VAL A 48 -1.45 -2.53 6.69
C VAL A 48 -2.02 -3.67 5.86
N GLU A 49 -3.13 -3.41 5.21
CA GLU A 49 -3.74 -4.33 4.24
C GLU A 49 -3.82 -3.61 2.91
N THR A 50 -3.24 -4.19 1.86
CA THR A 50 -3.34 -3.67 0.49
C THR A 50 -4.13 -4.62 -0.40
N TRP A 51 -4.86 -4.07 -1.37
CA TRP A 51 -5.57 -4.85 -2.36
C TRP A 51 -5.56 -4.18 -3.72
N GLN A 52 -5.62 -4.99 -4.77
CA GLN A 52 -5.70 -4.49 -6.13
C GLN A 52 -7.16 -4.14 -6.45
N ASN A 53 -7.44 -2.86 -6.72
CA ASN A 53 -8.73 -2.43 -7.22
C ASN A 53 -8.69 -2.41 -8.75
N GLY A 54 -9.33 -3.41 -9.35
CA GLY A 54 -9.06 -3.90 -10.72
C GLY A 54 -8.74 -2.87 -11.81
N ASN A 55 -9.36 -1.68 -11.80
CA ASN A 55 -9.11 -0.61 -12.78
C ASN A 55 -8.45 0.66 -12.22
N ALA A 56 -8.36 0.83 -10.90
CA ALA A 56 -7.96 2.07 -10.24
C ALA A 56 -6.56 2.02 -9.61
N GLY A 57 -5.88 0.87 -9.67
CA GLY A 57 -4.54 0.69 -9.11
C GLY A 57 -4.55 -0.19 -7.86
N TYR A 58 -3.70 0.16 -6.90
CA TYR A 58 -3.63 -0.49 -5.60
C TYR A 58 -4.19 0.45 -4.54
N GLU A 59 -5.04 -0.09 -3.67
CA GLU A 59 -5.56 0.61 -2.50
C GLU A 59 -4.99 -0.04 -1.25
N GLY A 60 -4.96 0.72 -0.16
CA GLY A 60 -4.54 0.22 1.14
C GLY A 60 -5.38 0.75 2.28
N ALA A 61 -5.31 0.08 3.42
CA ALA A 61 -5.86 0.57 4.67
C ALA A 61 -4.91 0.29 5.83
N ALA A 62 -4.80 1.25 6.74
CA ALA A 62 -4.22 1.04 8.06
C ALA A 62 -5.29 0.50 9.00
N ILE A 63 -5.03 -0.63 9.65
CA ILE A 63 -5.92 -1.30 10.59
C ILE A 63 -5.29 -1.18 11.98
N CYS A 64 -5.92 -0.40 12.86
CA CYS A 64 -5.45 -0.20 14.22
C CYS A 64 -5.51 -1.52 15.01
N ARG A 65 -4.38 -2.02 15.51
CA ARG A 65 -4.30 -3.33 16.20
C ARG A 65 -5.08 -3.42 17.51
N GLU A 66 -5.39 -2.28 18.11
CA GLU A 66 -6.01 -2.22 19.44
C GLU A 66 -7.54 -2.19 19.36
N CYS A 67 -8.12 -1.54 18.35
CA CYS A 67 -9.57 -1.40 18.22
C CYS A 67 -10.13 -1.87 16.87
N ASP A 68 -9.29 -2.43 16.00
CA ASP A 68 -9.62 -2.88 14.65
C ASP A 68 -10.20 -1.76 13.75
N GLU A 69 -9.93 -0.49 14.09
CA GLU A 69 -10.34 0.64 13.28
C GLU A 69 -9.59 0.66 11.94
N ARG A 70 -10.34 0.74 10.84
CA ARG A 70 -9.81 0.78 9.48
C ARG A 70 -9.79 2.21 8.97
N ILE A 71 -8.59 2.72 8.74
CA ILE A 71 -8.34 4.02 8.11
C ILE A 71 -7.94 3.74 6.66
N ALA A 72 -8.79 4.15 5.71
CA ALA A 72 -8.47 4.04 4.29
C ALA A 72 -7.27 4.94 3.97
N LEU A 73 -6.26 4.35 3.33
CA LEU A 73 -5.09 5.05 2.87
C LEU A 73 -5.25 5.26 1.37
N ASP A 74 -5.41 6.51 0.99
CA ASP A 74 -5.41 6.91 -0.40
C ASP A 74 -3.95 7.21 -0.76
N LEU A 75 -3.20 6.20 -1.21
CA LEU A 75 -1.97 6.48 -1.92
C LEU A 75 -2.36 6.84 -3.35
N ASP A 76 -1.99 8.04 -3.76
CA ASP A 76 -2.13 8.50 -5.13
C ASP A 76 -1.20 7.64 -6.01
N THR A 77 -1.67 6.47 -6.42
CA THR A 77 -0.91 5.54 -7.26
C THR A 77 -0.67 6.08 -8.66
N SER A 78 -1.20 7.27 -8.97
CA SER A 78 -0.80 8.11 -10.11
C SER A 78 0.72 8.33 -10.18
N ASP A 79 1.43 8.37 -9.04
CA ASP A 79 2.90 8.45 -9.00
C ASP A 79 3.60 7.13 -9.38
N ILE A 80 2.90 5.98 -9.30
CA ILE A 80 3.43 4.67 -9.68
C ILE A 80 3.29 4.41 -11.19
N ASP A 81 2.41 5.14 -11.89
CA ASP A 81 2.23 5.04 -13.35
C ASP A 81 3.48 5.48 -14.15
N ASP A 82 4.45 6.17 -13.52
CA ASP A 82 5.72 6.59 -14.15
C ASP A 82 6.75 5.44 -14.27
N ILE A 83 6.44 4.23 -13.75
CA ILE A 83 7.28 3.02 -13.93
C ILE A 83 6.84 2.21 -15.18
N ARG A 84 6.42 2.88 -16.25
CA ARG A 84 5.94 2.25 -17.49
C ARG A 84 6.85 2.43 -18.70
#